data_AF-A0A1D8AWB5-F1
#
_entry.id   AF-A0A1D8AWB5-F1
#
_cell.length_a   1.000
_cell.length_b   1.000
_cell.length_c   1.000
_cell.angle_alpha   90.00
_cell.angle_beta   90.00
_cell.angle_gamma   90.00
#
_symmetry.space_group_name_H-M   'P 1'
#
loop_
_entity.id
_entity.type
_entity.pdbx_description
1 polymer ?
#
loop_
_entity_poly.entity_id
_entity_poly.type
_entity_poly.pdbx_seq_one_letter_code
_entity_poly.pdbx_strand_id
1 'polypeptide(L)' 'MGKIINRKGQSKKSGGIGTHVTSMTTRKFRPNLQWIKVKLPNGGTKRMWVSVKAIKAGLVQKA' A
#
# COMPACT_ATOMS: atom_id res chain seq x y z
N MET A 1 11.81 -7.52 6.28
CA MET A 1 10.34 -7.23 6.22
C MET A 1 10.01 -6.23 7.33
N GLY A 2 9.42 -5.08 7.02
CA GLY A 2 9.18 -4.04 8.03
C GLY A 2 8.11 -4.43 9.05
N LYS A 3 8.17 -3.87 10.26
CA LYS A 3 7.19 -4.06 11.32
C LYS A 3 6.52 -2.73 11.64
N ILE A 4 5.24 -2.77 12.00
CA ILE A 4 4.53 -1.63 12.59
C ILE A 4 4.76 -1.72 14.09
N ILE A 5 5.43 -0.72 14.66
CA ILE A 5 5.78 -0.66 16.07
C ILE A 5 4.86 0.36 16.73
N ASN A 6 3.98 -0.10 17.60
CA ASN A 6 3.15 0.78 18.41
C ASN A 6 3.92 1.09 19.70
N ARG A 7 4.08 2.38 19.99
CA ARG A 7 4.71 2.86 21.22
C ARG A 7 3.68 3.59 22.06
N LYS A 8 3.67 3.32 23.35
CA LYS A 8 3.05 4.18 24.36
C LYS A 8 4.18 4.70 25.22
N GLY A 9 4.49 5.98 25.13
CA GLY A 9 5.39 6.59 26.10
C GLY A 9 4.97 8.02 26.37
N GLN A 10 5.17 8.44 27.61
CA GLN A 10 4.97 9.83 28.01
C GLN A 10 5.96 10.73 27.25
N SER A 11 5.50 11.93 26.90
CA SER A 11 6.33 12.90 26.18
C SER A 11 7.51 13.36 27.04
N LYS A 12 8.59 13.84 26.40
CA LYS A 12 9.73 14.46 27.12
C LYS A 12 9.33 15.63 28.01
N LYS A 13 8.28 16.37 27.62
CA LYS A 13 7.71 17.45 28.43
C LYS A 13 7.08 16.96 29.73
N SER A 14 6.54 15.74 29.74
CA SER A 14 5.90 15.11 30.90
C SER A 14 6.88 14.27 31.75
N GLY A 15 8.19 14.35 31.48
CA GLY A 15 9.21 13.55 32.17
C GLY A 15 9.45 12.15 31.57
N GLY A 16 8.75 11.76 30.52
CA GLY A 16 8.92 10.47 29.85
C GLY A 16 9.84 10.51 28.63
N ILE A 17 10.43 9.37 28.25
CA ILE A 17 11.26 9.27 27.04
C ILE A 17 10.42 8.95 25.78
N GLY A 18 9.18 8.47 25.93
CA GLY A 18 8.28 8.23 24.80
C GLY A 18 8.49 6.91 24.05
N THR A 19 9.42 6.05 24.50
CA THR A 19 9.92 4.94 23.68
C THR A 19 9.39 3.54 24.02
N HIS A 20 8.55 3.38 25.05
CA HIS A 20 8.08 2.06 25.45
C HIS A 20 7.22 1.40 24.36
N VAL A 21 7.66 0.23 23.89
CA VAL A 21 7.04 -0.53 22.80
C VAL A 21 5.91 -1.39 23.37
N THR A 22 4.70 -1.20 22.87
CA THR A 22 3.50 -1.90 23.34
C THR A 22 3.16 -3.10 22.48
N SER A 23 3.38 -3.01 21.16
CA SER A 23 3.17 -4.14 20.26
C SER A 23 4.00 -3.99 18.99
N MET A 24 4.31 -5.14 18.41
CA MET A 24 5.09 -5.25 17.20
C MET A 24 4.37 -6.19 16.23
N THR A 25 3.76 -5.62 15.19
CA THR A 25 2.98 -6.38 14.21
C THR A 25 3.71 -6.41 12.87
N THR A 26 3.70 -7.56 12.19
CA THR A 26 4.27 -7.67 10.84
C THR A 26 3.44 -6.88 9.83
N ARG A 27 4.09 -6.08 8.98
CA ARG A 27 3.37 -5.33 7.93
C ARG A 27 3.30 -6.13 6.63
N LYS A 28 2.19 -6.01 5.91
CA LYS A 28 2.03 -6.56 4.56
C LYS A 28 2.36 -5.48 3.53
N PHE A 29 3.30 -5.74 2.64
CA PHE A 29 3.60 -4.86 1.52
C PHE A 29 2.65 -5.17 0.37
N ARG A 30 1.70 -4.28 0.11
CA ARG A 30 0.76 -4.44 -0.99
C ARG A 30 1.35 -3.86 -2.28
N PRO A 31 1.12 -4.48 -3.45
CA PRO A 31 1.49 -3.88 -4.73
C PRO A 31 0.72 -2.58 -4.94
N ASN A 32 1.31 -1.65 -5.69
CA ASN A 32 0.62 -0.44 -6.13
C ASN A 32 -0.40 -0.81 -7.22
N LEU A 33 -1.68 -0.84 -6.85
CA LEU A 33 -2.81 -1.12 -7.74
C LEU A 33 -3.49 0.20 -8.09
N GLN A 34 -3.74 0.42 -9.37
CA GLN A 34 -4.48 1.57 -9.88
C GLN A 34 -5.84 1.13 -10.41
N TRP A 35 -6.87 1.95 -10.17
CA TRP A 35 -8.23 1.70 -10.61
C TRP A 35 -8.49 2.41 -11.95
N ILE A 36 -8.25 1.71 -13.06
CA ILE A 36 -8.24 2.30 -14.41
C ILE A 36 -9.20 1.58 -15.37
N LYS A 37 -9.57 2.29 -16.45
CA LYS A 37 -10.39 1.75 -17.55
C LYS A 37 -9.47 1.07 -18.58
N VAL A 38 -9.76 -0.18 -18.89
CA VAL A 38 -8.96 -1.07 -19.74
C VAL A 38 -9.79 -1.51 -20.94
N LYS A 39 -9.18 -1.58 -22.12
CA LYS A 39 -9.77 -2.20 -23.32
C LYS A 39 -9.65 -3.73 -23.20
N LEU A 40 -10.78 -4.42 -23.33
CA LEU A 40 -10.81 -5.87 -23.38
C LEU A 40 -10.53 -6.36 -24.81
N PRO A 41 -10.00 -7.59 -24.99
CA PRO A 41 -9.75 -8.15 -26.31
C PRO A 41 -11.00 -8.26 -27.20
N ASN A 42 -12.18 -8.35 -26.58
CA ASN A 42 -13.47 -8.47 -27.25
C ASN A 42 -14.14 -7.12 -27.59
N GLY A 43 -13.38 -6.01 -27.60
CA GLY A 43 -13.86 -4.68 -28.02
C GLY A 43 -14.60 -3.88 -26.92
N GLY A 44 -14.78 -4.46 -25.74
CA GLY A 44 -15.39 -3.78 -24.59
C GLY A 44 -14.40 -2.94 -23.78
N THR A 45 -14.92 -2.09 -22.89
CA THR A 45 -14.09 -1.40 -21.88
C THR A 45 -14.59 -1.68 -20.47
N LYS A 46 -13.67 -1.97 -19.54
CA LYS A 46 -14.01 -2.29 -18.14
C LYS A 46 -13.07 -1.58 -17.18
N ARG A 47 -13.58 -1.20 -16.02
CA ARG A 47 -12.75 -0.72 -14.91
C ARG A 47 -12.30 -1.89 -14.05
N MET A 48 -11.00 -1.97 -13.78
CA MET A 48 -10.45 -3.00 -12.90
C MET A 48 -9.19 -2.51 -12.17
N TRP A 49 -8.82 -3.22 -11.12
CA TRP A 49 -7.55 -3.01 -10.41
C TRP A 49 -6.41 -3.57 -11.26
N VAL A 50 -5.49 -2.71 -11.66
CA VAL A 50 -4.32 -3.07 -12.45
C VAL A 50 -3.06 -2.72 -11.68
N SER A 51 -2.09 -3.64 -11.65
CA SER A 51 -0.79 -3.33 -11.03
C SER A 51 0.00 -2.33 -11.88
N VAL A 52 0.67 -1.38 -11.23
CA VAL A 52 1.51 -0.38 -11.93
C VAL A 52 2.61 -1.03 -12.76
N LYS A 53 3.12 -2.20 -12.35
CA LYS A 53 4.08 -2.97 -13.15
C LYS A 53 3.50 -3.42 -14.49
N ALA A 54 2.25 -3.90 -14.50
CA ALA A 54 1.57 -4.31 -15.73
C ALA A 54 1.28 -3.11 -16.65
N ILE A 55 0.94 -1.95 -16.08
CA ILE A 55 0.79 -0.69 -16.83
C ILE A 55 2.13 -0.29 -17.48
N LYS A 56 3.21 -0.30 -16.70
CA LYS A 56 4.56 0.05 -17.19
C LYS A 56 5.06 -0.90 -18.26
N ALA A 57 4.70 -2.19 -18.17
CA ALA A 57 5.08 -3.21 -19.14
C ALA A 57 4.21 -3.20 -20.42
N GLY A 58 3.19 -2.33 -20.53
CA GLY A 58 2.33 -2.26 -21.71
C GLY A 58 1.39 -3.47 -21.87
N LEU A 59 1.26 -4.32 -20.85
CA LEU A 59 0.38 -5.50 -20.88
C LEU A 59 -1.11 -5.14 -20.87
N VAL A 60 -1.42 -3.88 -20.59
CA VAL A 60 -2.79 -3.38 -20.43
C VAL A 60 -2.94 -2.12 -21.27
N GLN A 61 -3.81 -2.17 -22.28
CA GLN A 61 -4.18 -1.01 -23.08
C GLN A 61 -5.19 -0.16 -22.30
N LYS A 62 -4.77 1.03 -21.90
CA LYS A 62 -5.69 2.02 -21.32
C LYS A 62 -6.72 2.39 -22.39
N ALA A 63 -7.99 2.42 -21.98
CA ALA A 63 -9.09 2.81 -22.84
C ALA A 63 -9.17 4.33 -23.02
#